data_AF-A0A937U0I2-F1
#
_entry.id   AF-A0A937U0I2-F1
#
_cell.length_a   1.000
_cell.length_b   1.000
_cell.length_c   1.000
_cell.angle_alpha   90.00
_cell.angle_beta   90.00
_cell.angle_gamma   90.00
#
_symmetry.space_group_name_H-M   'P 1'
#
loop_
_entity.id
_entity.type
_entity.pdbx_description
1 polymer ?
#
loop_
_entity_poly.entity_id
_entity_poly.type
_entity_poly.pdbx_seq_one_letter_code
_entity_poly.pdbx_strand_id
1 'polypeptide(L)'
;WHYPLAKAHFLGGRSTGAIRQGDWKLIEFFDTGEVELYNLADDIGESNNLAGAKTDKVKELRQALAAWRKAVGAVIPPDCRDYDPKQKR
;
A
#
# COMPACT_ATOMS: atom_id res chain seq x y z
N TRP A 1 2.96 -5.88 -6.24
CA TRP A 1 3.36 -6.78 -5.13
C TRP A 1 2.23 -6.84 -4.12
N HIS A 2 2.11 -7.95 -3.40
CA HIS A 2 1.10 -8.17 -2.36
C HIS A 2 1.79 -8.84 -1.18
N TYR A 3 1.72 -8.21 -0.01
CA TYR A 3 2.37 -8.70 1.20
C TYR A 3 1.37 -8.70 2.37
N PRO A 4 0.43 -9.67 2.36
CA PRO A 4 -0.61 -9.75 3.37
C PRO A 4 -0.03 -10.36 4.65
N LEU A 5 0.08 -9.54 5.68
CA LEU A 5 0.39 -9.99 7.03
C LEU A 5 -0.86 -9.90 7.91
N ALA A 6 -1.13 -10.98 8.64
CA ALA A 6 -2.13 -11.04 9.72
C ALA A 6 -1.68 -10.17 10.91
N LYS A 7 -0.40 -10.27 11.28
CA LYS A 7 0.25 -9.47 12.32
C LYS A 7 1.55 -8.88 11.79
N ALA A 8 1.94 -7.70 12.30
CA ALA A 8 3.20 -7.08 11.94
C ALA A 8 4.37 -8.06 12.10
N HIS A 9 5.25 -8.09 11.11
CA HIS A 9 6.44 -8.91 11.20
C HIS A 9 7.34 -8.36 12.31
N PHE A 10 8.01 -9.23 13.08
CA PHE A 10 8.88 -8.82 14.19
C PHE A 10 10.06 -7.93 13.78
N LEU A 11 10.34 -7.83 12.47
CA LEU A 11 11.31 -6.90 11.87
C LEU A 11 10.69 -5.57 11.38
N GLY A 12 9.43 -5.28 11.74
CA GLY A 12 8.74 -4.03 11.38
C GLY A 12 8.00 -4.05 10.04
N GLY A 13 7.85 -5.22 9.40
CA GLY A 13 7.06 -5.36 8.17
C GLY A 13 5.57 -5.13 8.42
N ARG A 14 4.96 -4.20 7.68
CA ARG A 14 3.51 -3.92 7.71
C ARG A 14 2.78 -4.66 6.60
N SER A 15 1.48 -4.89 6.80
CA SER A 15 0.60 -5.54 5.83
C SER A 15 0.30 -4.55 4.69
N THR A 16 0.87 -4.78 3.50
CA THR A 16 0.81 -3.79 2.41
C THR A 16 0.62 -4.42 1.03
N GLY A 17 0.13 -3.60 0.11
CA GLY A 17 0.16 -3.87 -1.33
C GLY A 17 0.73 -2.68 -2.07
N ALA A 18 1.22 -2.89 -3.28
CA ALA A 18 1.51 -1.78 -4.20
C ALA A 18 1.37 -2.21 -5.64
N ILE A 19 1.15 -1.18 -6.45
CA ILE A 19 1.16 -1.25 -7.89
C ILE A 19 2.12 -0.19 -8.41
N ARG A 20 2.81 -0.51 -9.50
CA ARG A 20 3.53 0.45 -10.30
C ARG A 20 2.93 0.45 -11.70
N GLN A 21 2.63 1.63 -12.23
CA GLN A 21 2.13 1.81 -13.58
C GLN A 21 2.81 3.03 -14.20
N GLY A 22 3.70 2.76 -15.16
CA GLY A 22 4.62 3.78 -15.69
C GLY A 22 5.49 4.36 -14.57
N ASP A 23 5.47 5.68 -14.47
CA ASP A 23 6.27 6.43 -13.49
C ASP A 23 5.65 6.41 -12.10
N TRP A 24 4.39 6.00 -11.96
CA TRP A 24 3.69 6.10 -10.69
C TRP A 24 3.75 4.80 -9.90
N LYS A 25 3.99 4.93 -8.59
CA LYS A 25 3.91 3.84 -7.62
C LYS A 25 2.94 4.21 -6.51
N LEU A 26 1.97 3.34 -6.24
CA LEU A 26 1.03 3.48 -5.12
C LEU A 26 1.23 2.35 -4.13
N ILE A 27 1.44 2.68 -2.86
CA ILE A 27 1.47 1.73 -1.74
C ILE A 27 0.16 1.87 -0.96
N GLU A 28 -0.48 0.75 -0.61
CA GLU A 28 -1.68 0.68 0.23
C GLU A 28 -1.35 -0.09 1.50
N PHE A 29 -1.60 0.53 2.64
CA PHE A 29 -1.49 -0.10 3.97
C PHE A 29 -2.82 -0.74 4.31
N PHE A 30 -2.85 -2.06 4.46
CA PHE A 30 -4.10 -2.80 4.68
C PHE A 30 -4.64 -2.62 6.10
N ASP A 31 -3.75 -2.30 7.03
CA ASP A 31 -4.09 -2.10 8.43
C ASP A 31 -4.85 -0.80 8.68
N THR A 32 -4.38 0.33 8.13
CA THR A 32 -5.02 1.65 8.29
C THR A 32 -5.89 2.06 7.10
N GLY A 33 -5.72 1.44 5.94
CA GLY A 33 -6.35 1.85 4.69
C GLY A 33 -5.70 3.08 4.05
N GLU A 34 -4.61 3.59 4.65
CA GLU A 34 -3.81 4.69 4.13
C GLU A 34 -3.10 4.31 2.84
N VAL A 35 -2.73 5.32 2.06
CA VAL A 35 -2.02 5.15 0.80
C VAL A 35 -0.90 6.18 0.68
N GLU A 36 0.17 5.75 0.05
CA GLU A 36 1.28 6.60 -0.39
C GLU A 36 1.36 6.54 -1.91
N LEU A 37 1.68 7.67 -2.54
CA LEU A 37 1.83 7.78 -3.98
C LEU A 37 3.12 8.53 -4.32
N TYR A 38 3.92 7.92 -5.18
CA TYR A 38 5.19 8.48 -5.63
C TYR A 38 5.26 8.52 -7.16
N ASN A 39 5.92 9.55 -7.68
CA ASN A 39 6.33 9.62 -9.08
C ASN A 39 7.82 9.27 -9.15
N LEU A 40 8.13 8.04 -9.56
CA LEU A 40 9.48 7.50 -9.62
C LEU A 40 10.34 8.08 -10.74
N ALA A 41 9.76 8.80 -11.71
CA ALA A 41 10.56 9.52 -12.71
C ALA A 41 11.26 10.73 -12.09
N ASP A 42 10.57 11.43 -11.19
CA ASP A 42 11.07 12.63 -10.50
C ASP A 42 11.64 12.34 -9.11
N ASP A 43 11.18 11.26 -8.47
CA ASP A 43 11.47 10.90 -7.08
C ASP A 43 11.68 9.38 -6.94
N ILE A 44 12.82 8.91 -7.44
CA ILE A 44 13.22 7.50 -7.32
C ILE A 44 13.42 7.05 -5.87
N GLY A 45 13.68 7.99 -4.97
CA GLY A 45 13.89 7.75 -3.54
C GLY A 45 12.61 7.67 -2.73
N GLU A 46 11.43 7.87 -3.34
CA GLU A 46 10.13 7.83 -2.67
C GLU A 46 10.04 8.78 -1.47
N SER A 47 10.67 9.95 -1.59
CA SER A 47 10.78 10.93 -0.51
C SER A 47 9.59 11.88 -0.42
N ASN A 48 8.81 12.01 -1.49
CA ASN A 48 7.68 12.95 -1.58
C ASN A 48 6.35 12.23 -1.82
N ASN A 49 5.57 12.06 -0.74
CA ASN A 49 4.23 11.47 -0.84
C ASN A 49 3.23 12.46 -1.49
N LEU A 50 2.79 12.14 -2.71
CA LEU A 50 1.85 12.91 -3.51
C LEU A 50 0.39 12.48 -3.34
N ALA A 51 0.08 11.55 -2.43
CA ALA A 51 -1.26 10.98 -2.29
C ALA A 51 -2.34 12.05 -2.02
N GLY A 52 -2.04 13.07 -1.22
CA GLY A 52 -2.95 14.18 -0.96
C GLY A 52 -3.09 15.17 -2.12
N ALA A 53 -2.07 15.29 -2.97
CA ALA A 53 -2.04 16.24 -4.08
C ALA A 53 -2.58 15.66 -5.41
N LYS A 54 -2.56 14.33 -5.57
CA LYS A 54 -2.94 13.61 -6.80
C LYS A 54 -4.00 12.54 -6.52
N THR A 55 -5.12 12.96 -5.96
CA THR A 55 -6.23 12.07 -5.56
C THR A 55 -6.82 11.27 -6.72
N ASP A 56 -6.90 11.83 -7.93
CA ASP A 56 -7.33 11.10 -9.13
C ASP A 56 -6.40 9.93 -9.45
N LYS A 57 -5.08 10.15 -9.34
CA LYS A 57 -4.07 9.11 -9.60
C LYS A 57 -4.08 8.02 -8.53
N VAL A 58 -4.29 8.42 -7.28
CA VAL A 58 -4.53 7.48 -6.17
C VAL A 58 -5.73 6.59 -6.48
N LYS A 59 -6.86 7.17 -6.90
CA LYS A 59 -8.08 6.40 -7.21
C LYS A 59 -7.85 5.42 -8.35
N GLU A 60 -7.23 5.85 -9.44
CA GLU A 60 -6.88 5.00 -10.59
C GLU A 60 -6.04 3.79 -10.16
N LEU A 61 -4.91 4.03 -9.50
CA LEU A 61 -3.98 2.98 -9.13
C LEU A 61 -4.55 2.06 -8.04
N ARG A 62 -5.31 2.60 -7.10
CA ARG A 62 -5.98 1.79 -6.07
C ARG A 62 -7.02 0.86 -6.68
N GLN A 63 -7.79 1.33 -7.67
CA GLN A 63 -8.72 0.48 -8.41
C GLN A 63 -8.00 -0.60 -9.21
N ALA A 64 -6.91 -0.25 -9.90
CA ALA A 64 -6.09 -1.20 -10.64
C ALA A 64 -5.48 -2.27 -9.71
N LEU A 65 -4.97 -1.87 -8.54
CA LEU A 65 -4.44 -2.78 -7.53
C LEU A 65 -5.52 -3.72 -6.99
N ALA A 66 -6.71 -3.21 -6.69
CA ALA A 66 -7.84 -4.02 -6.24
C ALA A 66 -8.30 -5.02 -7.31
N ALA A 67 -8.38 -4.58 -8.57
CA ALA A 67 -8.73 -5.44 -9.70
C ALA A 67 -7.70 -6.56 -9.90
N TRP A 68 -6.41 -6.22 -9.85
CA TRP A 68 -5.32 -7.20 -9.92
C TRP A 68 -5.41 -8.21 -8.77
N ARG A 69 -5.62 -7.76 -7.52
CA ARG A 69 -5.80 -8.66 -6.37
C ARG A 69 -6.92 -9.66 -6.59
N LYS A 70 -8.08 -9.19 -7.08
CA LYS A 70 -9.22 -10.05 -7.40
C LYS A 70 -8.87 -11.07 -8.50
N ALA A 71 -8.17 -10.64 -9.54
CA ALA A 71 -7.81 -11.49 -10.67
C ALA A 71 -6.88 -12.66 -10.28
N VAL A 72 -5.98 -12.44 -9.33
CA VAL A 72 -5.02 -13.47 -8.87
C VAL A 72 -5.48 -14.22 -7.62
N GLY A 73 -6.68 -13.91 -7.09
CA GLY A 73 -7.17 -14.50 -5.85
C GLY A 73 -6.39 -14.06 -4.59
N ALA A 74 -5.74 -12.90 -4.63
CA ALA A 74 -5.00 -12.38 -3.49
C ALA A 74 -5.97 -11.91 -2.39
N VAL A 75 -5.79 -12.44 -1.18
CA VAL A 75 -6.61 -12.13 -0.02
C VAL A 75 -5.91 -11.17 0.94
N ILE A 76 -6.69 -10.33 1.62
CA ILE A 76 -6.25 -9.51 2.76
C ILE A 76 -6.84 -10.17 4.02
N PRO A 77 -6.02 -10.57 5.01
CA PRO A 77 -6.51 -11.15 6.25
C PRO A 77 -7.46 -10.19 6.97
N PRO A 78 -8.62 -10.65 7.47
CA PRO A 78 -9.60 -9.77 8.11
C PRO A 78 -9.07 -9.10 9.39
N ASP A 79 -8.09 -9.72 10.04
CA ASP A 79 -7.44 -9.30 11.29
C ASP A 79 -6.26 -8.33 11.09
N CYS A 80 -5.88 -8.01 9.85
CA CYS A 80 -4.77 -7.08 9.62
C CYS A 80 -5.05 -5.64 10.09
N ARG A 81 -6.31 -5.30 10.38
CA ARG A 81 -6.76 -3.97 10.84
C ARG A 81 -6.46 -3.67 12.31
N ASP A 82 -6.00 -4.66 13.08
CA ASP A 82 -5.71 -4.50 14.52
C ASP A 82 -4.25 -4.07 14.79
N TYR A 83 -3.60 -3.41 13.82
CA TYR A 83 -2.24 -2.90 13.99
C TYR A 83 -2.22 -1.67 14.89
N ASP A 84 -1.75 -1.83 16.13
CA ASP A 84 -1.43 -0.70 17.02
C ASP A 84 0.06 -0.35 16.91
N PRO A 85 0.43 0.80 16.29
CA PRO A 85 1.83 1.24 16.19
C PRO A 85 2.46 1.53 17.56
N LYS A 86 1.68 1.59 18.65
CA LYS A 86 2.13 1.83 20.02
C LYS A 86 2.29 0.55 20.84
N GLN A 87 2.01 -0.63 20.29
CA GLN A 87 2.43 -1.91 20.90
C GLN A 87 3.96 -2.07 20.79
N LYS A 88 4.70 -1.24 21.52
CA LYS A 88 6.08 -1.57 21.90
C LYS A 88 6.00 -2.66 22.97
N ARG A 89 6.82 -3.70 22.79
CA ARG A 89 7.09 -4.69 23.84
C ARG A 89 7.62 -4.03 25.10
#